data_AF-A0A3M0XY29-F1
#
_entry.id   AF-A0A3M0XY29-F1
#
_cell.length_a   1.000
_cell.length_b   1.000
_cell.length_c   1.000
_cell.angle_alpha   90.00
_cell.angle_beta   90.00
_cell.angle_gamma   90.00
#
_symmetry.space_group_name_H-M   'P 1'
#
loop_
_entity.id
_entity.type
_entity.pdbx_description
1 polymer ?
#
loop_
_entity_poly.entity_id
_entity_poly.type
_entity_poly.pdbx_seq_one_letter_code
_entity_poly.pdbx_strand_id
1 'polypeptide(L)'
;DGDGVRGVNDASDHEARGQLMWAATLAGIAFGNAGCHAPHGMSYSVSGMVRDFHPDGYPPTGPIVPHGMSVIVNAPSVFRFTAPACPERHLEAAALLGADTRGATLEDAGEVVAGALIALMKATGMPNGITGVGYGEADIPDLTEGSFPQRRLLDNAPRPIGREELTALYKGALAYW
;
A
#
# COMPACT_ATOMS: atom_id res chain seq x y z
N ASP A 1 -1.59 -12.14 -13.11
CA ASP A 1 -2.93 -12.73 -13.30
C ASP A 1 -4.00 -11.95 -12.55
N GLY A 2 -5.08 -11.59 -13.25
CA GLY A 2 -6.11 -10.64 -12.78
C GLY A 2 -7.14 -11.22 -11.80
N ASP A 3 -6.89 -12.39 -11.21
CA ASP A 3 -7.86 -13.10 -10.36
C ASP A 3 -8.21 -12.31 -9.09
N GLY A 4 -7.29 -11.52 -8.54
CA GLY A 4 -7.61 -10.62 -7.43
C GLY A 4 -8.66 -9.56 -7.78
N VAL A 5 -8.57 -8.99 -8.99
CA VAL A 5 -9.54 -7.99 -9.47
C VAL A 5 -10.90 -8.66 -9.76
N ARG A 6 -10.89 -9.84 -10.40
CA ARG A 6 -12.11 -10.66 -10.60
C ARG A 6 -12.80 -10.95 -9.28
N GLY A 7 -12.07 -11.43 -8.28
CA GLY A 7 -12.61 -11.81 -6.98
C GLY A 7 -13.18 -10.63 -6.18
N VAL A 8 -12.70 -9.40 -6.42
CA VAL A 8 -13.27 -8.18 -5.83
C VAL A 8 -14.54 -7.74 -6.57
N ASN A 9 -14.51 -7.79 -7.90
CA ASN A 9 -15.58 -7.22 -8.73
C ASN A 9 -16.75 -8.19 -9.00
N ASP A 10 -16.55 -9.49 -8.80
CA ASP A 10 -17.59 -10.52 -8.92
C ASP A 10 -17.57 -11.45 -7.69
N ALA A 11 -18.52 -11.23 -6.78
CA ALA A 11 -18.66 -12.06 -5.58
C ALA A 11 -19.05 -13.51 -5.88
N SER A 12 -19.56 -13.82 -7.08
CA SER A 12 -19.97 -15.15 -7.54
C SER A 12 -18.88 -15.92 -8.28
N ASP A 13 -17.76 -15.28 -8.62
CA ASP A 13 -16.59 -15.92 -9.22
C ASP A 13 -15.82 -16.74 -8.16
N HIS A 14 -16.34 -17.94 -7.87
CA HIS A 14 -15.80 -18.82 -6.84
C HIS A 14 -14.35 -19.25 -7.11
N GLU A 15 -13.95 -19.35 -8.38
CA GLU A 15 -12.58 -19.66 -8.75
C GLU A 15 -11.64 -18.52 -8.35
N ALA A 16 -11.93 -17.30 -8.79
CA ALA A 16 -11.13 -16.12 -8.46
C ALA A 16 -11.08 -15.87 -6.95
N ARG A 17 -12.21 -16.06 -6.25
CA ARG A 17 -12.25 -15.96 -4.78
C ARG A 17 -11.44 -17.04 -4.09
N GLY A 18 -11.46 -18.27 -4.60
CA GLY A 18 -10.61 -19.36 -4.13
C GLY A 18 -9.12 -19.02 -4.26
N GLN A 19 -8.71 -18.49 -5.41
CA GLN A 19 -7.32 -18.04 -5.63
C GLN A 19 -6.95 -16.86 -4.74
N LEU A 20 -7.85 -15.89 -4.53
CA LEU A 20 -7.60 -14.76 -3.63
C LEU A 20 -7.43 -15.22 -2.17
N MET A 21 -8.26 -16.16 -1.71
CA MET A 21 -8.11 -16.76 -0.37
C MET A 21 -6.79 -17.53 -0.23
N TRP A 22 -6.40 -18.27 -1.26
CA TRP A 22 -5.12 -18.97 -1.28
C TRP A 22 -3.94 -18.00 -1.25
N ALA A 23 -3.96 -16.97 -2.09
CA ALA A 23 -2.96 -15.91 -2.09
C ALA A 23 -2.85 -15.21 -0.73
N ALA A 24 -3.99 -14.90 -0.08
CA ALA A 24 -4.00 -14.32 1.26
C ALA A 24 -3.38 -15.27 2.31
N THR A 25 -3.60 -16.58 2.18
CA THR A 25 -2.99 -17.60 3.05
C THR A 25 -1.48 -17.63 2.88
N LEU A 26 -0.98 -17.66 1.64
CA LEU A 26 0.45 -17.62 1.34
C LEU A 26 1.10 -16.33 1.84
N ALA A 27 0.44 -15.17 1.64
CA ALA A 27 0.92 -13.89 2.15
C ALA A 27 1.02 -13.89 3.68
N GLY A 28 0.03 -14.47 4.38
CA GLY A 28 0.07 -14.62 5.84
C GLY A 28 1.25 -15.45 6.33
N ILE A 29 1.58 -16.56 5.65
CA ILE A 29 2.76 -17.38 5.96
C ILE A 29 4.05 -16.58 5.74
N ALA A 30 4.15 -15.84 4.64
CA ALA A 30 5.31 -15.01 4.33
C ALA A 30 5.52 -13.89 5.36
N PHE A 31 4.48 -13.10 5.63
CA PHE A 31 4.53 -11.99 6.60
C PHE A 31 4.76 -12.47 8.03
N GLY A 32 4.27 -13.66 8.39
CA GLY A 32 4.51 -14.27 9.70
C GLY A 32 5.99 -14.56 9.98
N ASN A 33 6.80 -14.74 8.93
CA ASN A 33 8.24 -15.02 9.05
C ASN A 33 9.11 -13.79 8.76
N ALA A 34 8.81 -13.05 7.69
CA ALA A 34 9.61 -11.90 7.24
C ALA A 34 9.17 -10.57 7.86
N GLY A 35 7.96 -10.51 8.45
CA GLY A 35 7.32 -9.28 8.87
C GLY A 35 6.82 -8.43 7.70
N CYS A 36 6.34 -7.23 8.06
CA CYS A 36 5.97 -6.17 7.12
C CYS A 36 6.86 -4.94 7.38
N HIS A 37 6.79 -3.94 6.50
CA HIS A 37 7.56 -2.70 6.66
C HIS A 37 6.69 -1.43 6.54
N ALA A 38 7.30 -0.31 6.16
CA ALA A 38 6.74 1.04 6.21
C ALA A 38 5.27 1.24 5.80
N PRO A 39 4.67 0.61 4.76
CA PRO A 39 3.25 0.83 4.46
C PRO A 39 2.34 0.40 5.62
N HIS A 40 2.71 -0.67 6.32
CA HIS A 40 2.03 -1.08 7.55
C HIS A 40 2.30 -0.10 8.70
N GLY A 41 3.52 0.40 8.86
CA GLY A 41 3.84 1.39 9.89
C GLY A 41 3.04 2.68 9.73
N MET A 42 2.95 3.19 8.49
CA MET A 42 2.17 4.37 8.11
C MET A 42 0.67 4.17 8.32
N SER A 43 0.17 2.94 8.11
CA SER A 43 -1.25 2.63 8.27
C SER A 43 -1.81 2.91 9.68
N TYR A 44 -0.95 2.95 10.71
CA TYR A 44 -1.37 3.18 12.10
C TYR A 44 -1.90 4.60 12.31
N SER A 45 -1.22 5.64 11.82
CA SER A 45 -1.73 7.01 11.95
C SER A 45 -2.88 7.27 10.97
N VAL A 46 -2.80 6.75 9.74
CA VAL A 46 -3.88 6.86 8.73
C VAL A 46 -5.20 6.22 9.20
N SER A 47 -5.14 5.13 9.98
CA SER A 47 -6.36 4.53 10.55
C SER A 47 -6.74 5.13 11.89
N GLY A 48 -5.77 5.38 12.76
CA GLY A 48 -6.01 5.85 14.13
C GLY A 48 -6.42 7.31 14.25
N MET A 49 -6.17 8.12 13.22
CA MET A 49 -6.47 9.56 13.21
C MET A 49 -7.59 9.93 12.26
N VAL A 50 -8.38 8.95 11.81
CA VAL A 50 -9.48 9.19 10.85
C VAL A 50 -10.52 10.12 11.45
N ARG A 51 -11.01 11.08 10.67
CA ARG A 51 -11.99 12.08 11.12
C ARG A 51 -13.41 11.74 10.68
N ASP A 52 -13.58 11.45 9.40
CA ASP A 52 -14.89 11.44 8.73
C ASP A 52 -14.99 10.40 7.61
N PHE A 53 -13.89 9.77 7.19
CA PHE A 53 -13.92 8.74 6.16
C PHE A 53 -14.67 7.49 6.63
N HIS A 54 -15.56 7.00 5.77
CA HIS A 54 -16.28 5.75 5.96
C HIS A 54 -16.49 5.10 4.59
N PRO A 55 -15.91 3.92 4.32
CA PRO A 55 -16.06 3.27 3.03
C PRO A 55 -17.42 2.58 2.89
N ASP A 56 -17.93 2.57 1.66
CA ASP A 56 -19.20 1.90 1.34
C ASP A 56 -19.14 0.40 1.69
N GLY A 57 -20.28 -0.13 2.17
CA GLY A 57 -20.43 -1.54 2.53
C GLY A 57 -19.90 -1.93 3.92
N TYR A 58 -19.34 -0.98 4.68
CA TYR A 58 -18.93 -1.23 6.07
C TYR A 58 -20.08 -0.97 7.07
N PRO A 59 -20.07 -1.63 8.25
CA PRO A 59 -21.07 -1.39 9.29
C PRO A 59 -21.03 0.07 9.79
N PRO A 60 -22.16 0.72 10.07
CA PRO A 60 -22.22 2.15 10.43
C PRO A 60 -21.78 2.38 11.88
N THR A 61 -20.51 2.16 12.19
CA THR A 61 -19.92 2.23 13.54
C THR A 61 -19.08 3.50 13.77
N GLY A 62 -19.18 4.48 12.87
CA GLY A 62 -18.40 5.73 12.88
C GLY A 62 -17.30 5.79 11.81
N PRO A 63 -16.48 6.85 11.81
CA PRO A 63 -15.35 7.00 10.90
C PRO A 63 -14.36 5.84 11.04
N ILE A 64 -13.92 5.29 9.91
CA ILE A 64 -12.99 4.16 9.84
C ILE A 64 -12.25 4.19 8.51
N VAL A 65 -10.91 4.05 8.55
CA VAL A 65 -10.14 3.58 7.40
C VAL A 65 -9.78 2.11 7.65
N PRO A 66 -10.36 1.14 6.92
CA PRO A 66 -10.03 -0.27 7.06
C PRO A 66 -8.54 -0.49 6.84
N HIS A 67 -7.95 -1.43 7.59
CA HIS A 67 -6.51 -1.64 7.59
C HIS A 67 -5.90 -1.83 6.19
N GLY A 68 -6.55 -2.63 5.32
CA GLY A 68 -6.07 -2.81 3.95
C GLY A 68 -6.01 -1.50 3.15
N MET A 69 -7.02 -0.63 3.32
CA MET A 69 -7.04 0.70 2.69
C MET A 69 -5.94 1.59 3.27
N SER A 70 -5.77 1.64 4.59
CA SER A 70 -4.74 2.46 5.22
C SER A 70 -3.31 2.00 4.90
N VAL A 71 -3.12 0.72 4.55
CA VAL A 71 -1.83 0.21 4.04
C VAL A 71 -1.61 0.62 2.58
N ILE A 72 -2.57 0.33 1.69
CA ILE A 72 -2.37 0.47 0.25
C ILE A 72 -2.25 1.93 -0.20
N VAL A 73 -2.94 2.88 0.47
CA VAL A 73 -2.86 4.31 0.14
C VAL A 73 -1.46 4.92 0.36
N ASN A 74 -0.59 4.23 1.11
CA ASN A 74 0.80 4.65 1.33
C ASN A 74 1.79 3.89 0.44
N ALA A 75 1.41 2.71 -0.05
CA ALA A 75 2.33 1.74 -0.62
C ALA A 75 3.08 2.24 -1.87
N PRO A 76 2.43 2.85 -2.90
CA PRO A 76 3.15 3.33 -4.06
C PRO A 76 4.26 4.34 -3.72
N SER A 77 4.03 5.26 -2.78
CA SER A 77 5.08 6.20 -2.35
C SER A 77 6.25 5.50 -1.66
N VAL A 78 5.95 4.54 -0.79
CA VAL A 78 6.98 3.75 -0.11
C VAL A 78 7.80 2.92 -1.11
N PHE A 79 7.16 2.24 -2.06
CA PHE A 79 7.88 1.38 -2.99
C PHE A 79 8.75 2.16 -3.97
N ARG A 80 8.38 3.38 -4.36
CA ARG A 80 9.28 4.31 -5.06
C ARG A 80 10.54 4.60 -4.24
N PHE A 81 10.37 4.86 -2.94
CA PHE A 81 11.50 5.10 -2.04
C PHE A 81 12.34 3.84 -1.83
N THR A 82 11.75 2.66 -1.62
CA THR A 82 12.53 1.46 -1.29
C THR A 82 13.17 0.77 -2.49
N ALA A 83 12.68 1.01 -3.70
CA ALA A 83 13.14 0.31 -4.90
C ALA A 83 14.67 0.35 -5.12
N PRO A 84 15.39 1.48 -4.95
CA PRO A 84 16.84 1.50 -5.14
C PRO A 84 17.64 0.55 -4.25
N ALA A 85 17.07 0.07 -3.13
CA ALA A 85 17.77 -0.89 -2.26
C ALA A 85 17.72 -2.33 -2.78
N CYS A 86 16.67 -2.70 -3.54
CA CYS A 86 16.48 -4.04 -4.10
C CYS A 86 15.73 -3.96 -5.44
N PRO A 87 16.26 -3.29 -6.47
CA PRO A 87 15.51 -2.96 -7.69
C PRO A 87 15.04 -4.21 -8.44
N GLU A 88 15.83 -5.26 -8.48
CA GLU A 88 15.49 -6.53 -9.13
C GLU A 88 14.24 -7.17 -8.50
N ARG A 89 14.16 -7.17 -7.15
CA ARG A 89 13.00 -7.70 -6.42
C ARG A 89 11.72 -6.90 -6.68
N HIS A 90 11.85 -5.58 -6.88
CA HIS A 90 10.70 -4.73 -7.18
C HIS A 90 10.22 -4.92 -8.64
N LEU A 91 11.14 -5.08 -9.61
CA LEU A 91 10.78 -5.43 -10.99
C LEU A 91 10.15 -6.81 -11.09
N GLU A 92 10.69 -7.81 -10.37
CA GLU A 92 10.08 -9.13 -10.28
C GLU A 92 8.66 -9.05 -9.70
N ALA A 93 8.48 -8.35 -8.58
CA ALA A 93 7.17 -8.13 -7.98
C ALA A 93 6.20 -7.45 -8.96
N ALA A 94 6.66 -6.41 -9.68
CA ALA A 94 5.82 -5.73 -10.67
C ALA A 94 5.39 -6.66 -11.81
N ALA A 95 6.30 -7.50 -12.32
CA ALA A 95 5.97 -8.48 -13.35
C ALA A 95 4.93 -9.50 -12.86
N LEU A 96 5.06 -10.00 -11.62
CA LEU A 96 4.07 -10.89 -10.99
C LEU A 96 2.70 -10.21 -10.81
N LEU A 97 2.68 -8.90 -10.58
CA LEU A 97 1.46 -8.09 -10.55
C LEU A 97 0.90 -7.78 -11.95
N GLY A 98 1.55 -8.22 -13.02
CA GLY A 98 1.09 -8.08 -14.40
C GLY A 98 1.61 -6.85 -15.13
N ALA A 99 2.61 -6.13 -14.60
CA ALA A 99 3.28 -5.06 -15.33
C ALA A 99 4.17 -5.61 -16.46
N ASP A 100 4.21 -4.90 -17.58
CA ASP A 100 5.22 -5.16 -18.61
C ASP A 100 6.55 -4.54 -18.19
N THR A 101 7.53 -5.39 -17.88
CA THR A 101 8.86 -4.97 -17.41
C THR A 101 9.91 -5.02 -18.52
N ARG A 102 9.52 -5.35 -19.77
CA ARG A 102 10.46 -5.43 -20.89
C ARG A 102 11.08 -4.06 -21.17
N GLY A 103 12.40 -4.00 -21.13
CA GLY A 103 13.15 -2.76 -21.36
C GLY A 103 13.22 -1.82 -20.15
N ALA A 104 12.62 -2.17 -19.01
CA ALA A 104 12.82 -1.44 -17.76
C ALA A 104 14.25 -1.61 -17.25
N THR A 105 14.86 -0.51 -16.83
CA THR A 105 16.14 -0.51 -16.14
C THR A 105 15.93 -0.71 -14.63
N LEU A 106 17.01 -0.95 -13.89
CA LEU A 106 16.95 -1.02 -12.42
C LEU A 106 16.51 0.31 -11.78
N GLU A 107 16.77 1.44 -12.45
CA GLU A 107 16.38 2.77 -12.00
C GLU A 107 14.86 2.97 -12.10
N ASP A 108 14.22 2.32 -13.08
CA ASP A 108 12.76 2.38 -13.29
C ASP A 108 11.97 1.58 -12.27
N ALA A 109 12.62 0.71 -11.49
CA ALA A 109 11.98 -0.27 -10.62
C ALA A 109 10.91 0.32 -9.69
N GLY A 110 11.16 1.52 -9.14
CA GLY A 110 10.25 2.22 -8.24
C GLY A 110 8.95 2.66 -8.92
N GLU A 111 9.04 3.24 -10.12
CA GLU A 111 7.85 3.67 -10.86
C GLU A 111 7.09 2.50 -11.46
N VAL A 112 7.78 1.45 -11.92
CA VAL A 112 7.15 0.27 -12.49
C VAL A 112 6.29 -0.47 -11.45
N VAL A 113 6.84 -0.72 -10.25
CA VAL A 113 6.08 -1.38 -9.18
C VAL A 113 4.97 -0.47 -8.62
N ALA A 114 5.22 0.83 -8.47
CA ALA A 114 4.21 1.77 -8.02
C ALA A 114 3.06 1.86 -9.03
N GLY A 115 3.37 1.90 -10.33
CA GLY A 115 2.39 1.89 -11.42
C GLY A 115 1.53 0.62 -11.41
N ALA A 116 2.14 -0.56 -11.20
CA ALA A 116 1.41 -1.82 -11.06
C ALA A 116 0.42 -1.79 -9.89
N LEU A 117 0.86 -1.29 -8.73
CA LEU A 117 0.01 -1.13 -7.55
C LEU A 117 -1.12 -0.12 -7.80
N ILE A 118 -0.83 1.02 -8.41
CA ILE A 118 -1.83 2.05 -8.75
C ILE A 118 -2.87 1.49 -9.73
N ALA A 119 -2.46 0.68 -10.72
CA ALA A 119 -3.38 0.02 -11.63
C ALA A 119 -4.34 -0.93 -10.90
N LEU A 120 -3.82 -1.73 -9.96
CA LEU A 120 -4.63 -2.60 -9.10
C LEU A 120 -5.58 -1.78 -8.21
N MET A 121 -5.09 -0.72 -7.57
CA MET A 121 -5.89 0.19 -6.75
C MET A 121 -7.09 0.73 -7.53
N LYS A 122 -6.87 1.23 -8.75
CA LYS A 122 -7.94 1.71 -9.64
C LYS A 122 -8.92 0.59 -9.99
N ALA A 123 -8.42 -0.60 -10.33
CA ALA A 123 -9.24 -1.74 -10.74
C ALA A 123 -10.12 -2.31 -9.61
N THR A 124 -9.74 -2.08 -8.35
CA THR A 124 -10.47 -2.55 -7.15
C THR A 124 -11.13 -1.42 -6.37
N GLY A 125 -11.20 -0.20 -6.91
CA GLY A 125 -11.88 0.93 -6.26
C GLY A 125 -11.21 1.43 -4.97
N MET A 126 -9.89 1.30 -4.84
CA MET A 126 -9.17 1.83 -3.68
C MET A 126 -9.05 3.36 -3.72
N PRO A 127 -9.02 4.03 -2.56
CA PRO A 127 -8.82 5.47 -2.48
C PRO A 127 -7.51 5.96 -3.11
N ASN A 128 -7.53 7.17 -3.65
CA ASN A 128 -6.37 7.81 -4.27
C ASN A 128 -5.44 8.44 -3.23
N GLY A 129 -4.48 7.67 -2.74
CA GLY A 129 -3.57 8.15 -1.70
C GLY A 129 -4.29 8.54 -0.42
N ILE A 130 -3.59 9.24 0.47
CA ILE A 130 -4.14 9.67 1.76
C ILE A 130 -5.25 10.73 1.60
N THR A 131 -5.26 11.48 0.48
CA THR A 131 -6.36 12.41 0.18
C THR A 131 -7.68 11.69 -0.10
N GLY A 132 -7.63 10.50 -0.70
CA GLY A 132 -8.80 9.65 -0.90
C GLY A 132 -9.47 9.17 0.39
N VAL A 133 -8.78 9.28 1.54
CA VAL A 133 -9.33 8.92 2.86
C VAL A 133 -9.45 10.13 3.80
N GLY A 134 -9.45 11.36 3.27
CA GLY A 134 -9.81 12.57 4.03
C GLY A 134 -8.63 13.32 4.68
N TYR A 135 -7.38 12.96 4.36
CA TYR A 135 -6.21 13.72 4.80
C TYR A 135 -5.74 14.74 3.76
N GLY A 136 -5.19 15.85 4.21
CA GLY A 136 -4.53 16.86 3.36
C GLY A 136 -3.07 17.08 3.75
N GLU A 137 -2.40 17.98 3.04
CA GLU A 137 -1.00 18.33 3.31
C GLU A 137 -0.78 18.85 4.74
N ALA A 138 -1.78 19.55 5.30
CA ALA A 138 -1.76 20.05 6.67
C ALA A 138 -1.74 18.93 7.74
N ASP A 139 -2.20 17.72 7.39
CA ASP A 139 -2.22 16.58 8.32
C ASP A 139 -0.89 15.82 8.34
N ILE A 140 0.02 16.06 7.38
CA ILE A 140 1.29 15.32 7.24
C ILE A 140 2.16 15.37 8.51
N PRO A 141 2.35 16.52 9.19
CA PRO A 141 3.14 16.55 10.42
C PRO A 141 2.60 15.57 11.47
N ASP A 142 1.30 15.57 11.69
CA ASP A 142 0.67 14.69 12.69
C ASP A 142 0.69 13.22 12.25
N LEU A 143 0.48 12.94 10.95
CA LEU A 143 0.59 11.59 10.41
C LEU A 143 2.01 11.03 10.56
N THR A 144 3.04 11.85 10.32
CA THR A 144 4.45 11.50 10.54
C THR A 144 4.69 11.19 12.01
N GLU A 145 4.28 12.08 12.92
CA GLU A 145 4.48 11.88 14.36
C GLU A 145 3.71 10.66 14.89
N GLY A 146 2.48 10.41 14.42
CA GLY A 146 1.69 9.26 14.82
C GLY A 146 2.25 7.92 14.32
N SER A 147 2.95 7.93 13.17
CA SER A 147 3.56 6.73 12.58
C SER A 147 4.99 6.46 13.07
N PHE A 148 5.74 7.49 13.46
CA PHE A 148 7.14 7.35 13.86
C PHE A 148 7.39 6.35 15.02
N PRO A 149 6.49 6.20 16.02
CA PRO A 149 6.62 5.18 17.06
C PRO A 149 6.59 3.73 16.55
N GLN A 150 6.14 3.47 15.32
CA GLN A 150 6.06 2.13 14.73
C GLN A 150 7.44 1.60 14.29
N ARG A 151 8.46 1.75 15.14
CA ARG A 151 9.87 1.44 14.87
C ARG A 151 10.10 0.04 14.33
N ARG A 152 9.43 -0.97 14.91
CA ARG A 152 9.53 -2.36 14.42
C ARG A 152 9.22 -2.51 12.92
N LEU A 153 8.25 -1.74 12.40
CA LEU A 153 7.86 -1.78 10.99
C LEU A 153 8.73 -0.84 10.14
N LEU A 154 9.07 0.33 10.65
CA LEU A 154 9.92 1.29 9.93
C LEU A 154 11.36 0.77 9.76
N ASP A 155 11.92 0.15 10.80
CA ASP A 155 13.28 -0.39 10.82
C ASP A 155 13.42 -1.71 10.05
N ASN A 156 12.30 -2.36 9.70
CA ASN A 156 12.30 -3.53 8.82
C ASN A 156 12.35 -3.16 7.33
N ALA A 157 12.24 -1.87 6.98
CA ALA A 157 12.39 -1.43 5.59
C ALA A 157 13.84 -1.62 5.11
N PRO A 158 14.06 -1.89 3.82
CA PRO A 158 15.42 -2.08 3.27
C PRO A 158 16.23 -0.77 3.18
N ARG A 159 15.63 0.35 3.59
CA ARG A 159 16.27 1.67 3.69
C ARG A 159 15.89 2.30 5.03
N PRO A 160 16.80 3.03 5.70
CA PRO A 160 16.48 3.76 6.92
C PRO A 160 15.35 4.76 6.69
N ILE A 161 14.43 4.85 7.66
CA ILE A 161 13.32 5.82 7.64
C ILE A 161 13.36 6.63 8.94
N GLY A 162 13.84 7.87 8.82
CA GLY A 162 13.70 8.91 9.82
C GLY A 162 12.40 9.70 9.63
N ARG A 163 12.24 10.76 10.42
CA ARG A 163 11.08 11.66 10.32
C ARG A 163 11.03 12.40 8.99
N GLU A 164 12.20 12.77 8.46
CA GLU A 164 12.31 13.46 7.17
C GLU A 164 11.87 12.55 6.03
N GLU A 165 12.36 11.30 5.99
CA GLU A 165 11.90 10.31 5.01
C GLU A 165 10.41 10.02 5.18
N LEU A 166 9.94 9.82 6.41
CA LEU A 166 8.52 9.52 6.68
C LEU A 166 7.60 10.68 6.23
N THR A 167 8.04 11.92 6.43
CA THR A 167 7.34 13.11 5.92
C THR A 167 7.31 13.12 4.39
N ALA A 168 8.44 12.83 3.74
CA ALA A 168 8.50 12.74 2.28
C ALA A 168 7.62 11.62 1.72
N LEU A 169 7.53 10.49 2.41
CA LEU A 169 6.63 9.38 2.07
C LEU A 169 5.16 9.81 2.15
N TYR A 170 4.75 10.53 3.20
CA TYR A 170 3.38 11.07 3.27
C TYR A 170 3.09 12.09 2.18
N LYS A 171 4.03 12.99 1.87
CA LYS A 171 3.90 13.94 0.75
C LYS A 171 3.73 13.20 -0.58
N GLY A 172 4.55 12.19 -0.82
CA GLY A 172 4.46 11.35 -2.01
C GLY A 172 3.21 10.48 -2.07
N ALA A 173 2.51 10.31 -0.94
CA ALA A 173 1.26 9.55 -0.83
C ALA A 173 -0.01 10.41 -0.86
N LEU A 174 0.08 11.74 -1.04
CA LEU A 174 -1.10 12.62 -1.10
C LEU A 174 -2.10 12.13 -2.16
N ALA A 175 -1.65 12.00 -3.40
CA ALA A 175 -2.43 11.51 -4.53
C ALA A 175 -1.51 10.88 -5.59
N TYR A 176 -2.05 9.95 -6.36
CA TYR A 176 -1.33 9.19 -7.41
C TYR A 176 -1.95 9.37 -8.80
N TRP A 177 -3.20 9.82 -8.89
CA TRP A 177 -3.90 10.14 -10.13
C TRP A 177 -4.86 11.32 -10.00
#